data_AF-X1RCN4-F1
#
_entry.id   AF-X1RCN4-F1
#
_cell.length_a   1.000
_cell.length_b   1.000
_cell.length_c   1.000
_cell.angle_alpha   90.00
_cell.angle_beta   90.00
_cell.angle_gamma   90.00
#
_symmetry.space_group_name_H-M   'P 1'
#
loop_
_entity.id
_entity.type
_entity.pdbx_description
1 polymer ?
#
loop_
_entity_poly.entity_id
_entity_poly.type
_entity_poly.pdbx_seq_one_letter_code
_entity_poly.pdbx_strand_id
1 'polypeptide(L)'
;PGFARSAIVSKSPLTGAIGESQAGGFFGPELKFAGYDAIVVKGKAEKPVYLSIRDGEAEIKDAAHLWGKTTGEAQAIIREELGNEHVIVALIGQAGENLVRYACVLNNLKNAYGRLGMGAVMGSKNLKAIAVRGQKEVELKDRETVLRLAKHFSANFREGSPDNAGLNELGTAQYVTGQNEDGQFPTRNFQTGYLEGAENLSGQKMKETILVDREGCYACPVKCKRVVKAEEPFAVDPIYGGPEYETITMLGSNCGIDDLVAVCKGNELCNKYGLDTISTGSAIAFAMECYENGFITKEDTEGVELRFGNAEAVVEMVEKIARREGIGDILAEGVKRAAERFGRGAEKFAIHVKGQEFPGHMPRAKGHLALSYALSPLGADHLVSEHDPAFVS
;
A
#
# COMPACT_ATOMS: atom_id res chain seq x y z
N PRO A 1 -2.18 23.08 1.66
CA PRO A 1 -2.84 22.17 2.63
C PRO A 1 -2.55 20.71 2.28
N GLY A 2 -2.56 19.79 3.24
CA GLY A 2 -2.28 18.37 2.97
C GLY A 2 -0.82 18.01 2.68
N PHE A 3 0.14 18.93 2.90
CA PHE A 3 1.58 18.67 2.83
C PHE A 3 2.07 17.94 4.09
N ALA A 4 1.59 16.72 4.27
CA ALA A 4 1.85 15.87 5.44
C ALA A 4 2.70 14.65 5.11
N ARG A 5 3.27 14.59 3.89
CA ARG A 5 4.03 13.42 3.44
C ARG A 5 5.37 13.31 4.13
N SER A 6 5.81 12.08 4.28
CA SER A 6 7.17 11.70 4.67
C SER A 6 7.60 10.49 3.84
N ALA A 7 8.89 10.18 3.88
CA ALA A 7 9.47 9.08 3.12
C ALA A 7 10.35 8.18 3.99
N ILE A 8 10.41 6.89 3.64
CA ILE A 8 11.41 5.94 4.13
C ILE A 8 12.33 5.62 2.95
N VAL A 9 13.63 5.78 3.16
CA VAL A 9 14.65 5.59 2.13
C VAL A 9 15.69 4.57 2.61
N SER A 10 15.97 3.57 1.79
CA SER A 10 16.99 2.55 2.05
C SER A 10 17.41 1.87 0.73
N LYS A 11 18.41 0.99 0.78
CA LYS A 11 18.60 -0.02 -0.27
C LYS A 11 17.40 -0.97 -0.22
N SER A 12 16.69 -1.12 -1.35
CA SER A 12 15.53 -2.01 -1.46
C SER A 12 15.97 -3.48 -1.45
N PRO A 13 15.38 -4.33 -0.60
CA PRO A 13 15.61 -5.77 -0.67
C PRO A 13 14.98 -6.41 -1.91
N LEU A 14 13.95 -5.79 -2.50
CA LEU A 14 13.25 -6.29 -3.69
C LEU A 14 14.10 -6.07 -4.94
N THR A 15 14.51 -4.83 -5.20
CA THR A 15 15.22 -4.47 -6.45
C THR A 15 16.74 -4.52 -6.33
N GLY A 16 17.28 -4.44 -5.11
CA GLY A 16 18.72 -4.33 -4.86
C GLY A 16 19.30 -2.93 -5.11
N ALA A 17 18.48 -1.96 -5.52
CA ALA A 17 18.87 -0.57 -5.79
C ALA A 17 18.37 0.39 -4.69
N ILE A 18 18.36 1.69 -4.97
CA ILE A 18 17.72 2.69 -4.11
C ILE A 18 16.21 2.41 -4.01
N GLY A 19 15.67 2.50 -2.80
CA GLY A 19 14.25 2.41 -2.53
C GLY A 19 13.80 3.65 -1.77
N GLU A 20 12.75 4.30 -2.27
CA GLU A 20 12.06 5.41 -1.61
C GLU A 20 10.57 5.08 -1.58
N SER A 21 9.99 5.06 -0.40
CA SER A 21 8.57 4.82 -0.22
C SER A 21 7.96 5.97 0.56
N GLN A 22 6.86 6.52 0.07
CA GLN A 22 6.22 7.71 0.64
C GLN A 22 4.86 7.38 1.20
N ALA A 23 4.52 8.04 2.31
CA ALA A 23 3.18 7.99 2.87
C ALA A 23 2.73 9.39 3.29
N GLY A 24 1.42 9.63 3.16
CA GLY A 24 0.73 10.70 3.87
C GLY A 24 0.41 10.29 5.31
N GLY A 25 -0.76 10.71 5.78
CA GLY A 25 -1.24 10.43 7.12
C GLY A 25 -0.79 11.49 8.12
N PHE A 26 -0.28 11.05 9.26
CA PHE A 26 0.00 11.90 10.42
C PHE A 26 1.44 11.77 10.93
N PHE A 27 2.20 10.77 10.50
CA PHE A 27 3.55 10.52 11.02
C PHE A 27 4.54 11.66 10.74
N GLY A 28 4.60 12.16 9.50
CA GLY A 28 5.49 13.26 9.11
C GLY A 28 5.28 14.52 9.97
N PRO A 29 4.05 15.05 10.06
CA PRO A 29 3.73 16.16 10.96
C PRO A 29 4.06 15.88 12.42
N GLU A 30 3.70 14.70 12.95
CA GLU A 30 3.94 14.36 14.35
C GLU A 30 5.44 14.33 14.68
N LEU A 31 6.28 13.87 13.75
CA LEU A 31 7.74 13.89 13.89
C LEU A 31 8.29 15.32 13.94
N LYS A 32 7.76 16.21 13.09
CA LYS A 32 8.10 17.64 13.13
C LYS A 32 7.67 18.28 14.45
N PHE A 33 6.49 17.94 14.97
CA PHE A 33 6.02 18.41 16.29
C PHE A 33 6.83 17.84 17.46
N ALA A 34 7.50 16.71 17.29
CA ALA A 34 8.47 16.21 18.26
C ALA A 34 9.82 16.97 18.19
N GLY A 35 10.06 17.71 17.11
CA GLY A 35 11.26 18.52 16.89
C GLY A 35 12.33 17.82 16.05
N TYR A 36 11.94 16.83 15.24
CA TYR A 36 12.86 16.06 14.39
C TYR A 36 12.46 16.18 12.92
N ASP A 37 13.46 16.25 12.04
CA ASP A 37 13.27 16.21 10.59
C ASP A 37 13.42 14.80 10.01
N ALA A 38 14.24 13.97 10.64
CA ALA A 38 14.56 12.63 10.17
C ALA A 38 14.99 11.71 11.32
N ILE A 39 14.82 10.40 11.10
CA ILE A 39 15.32 9.34 11.95
C ILE A 39 16.24 8.46 11.10
N VAL A 40 17.45 8.20 11.58
CA VAL A 40 18.43 7.33 10.89
C VAL A 40 18.68 6.09 11.72
N VAL A 41 18.15 4.95 11.28
CA VAL A 41 18.32 3.66 11.96
C VAL A 41 19.49 2.89 11.35
N LYS A 42 20.54 2.66 12.15
CA LYS A 42 21.72 1.85 11.78
C LYS A 42 21.78 0.59 12.64
N GLY A 43 22.53 -0.42 12.18
CA GLY A 43 22.67 -1.69 12.88
C GLY A 43 21.38 -2.53 12.87
N LYS A 44 21.30 -3.44 13.85
CA LYS A 44 20.20 -4.37 14.13
C LYS A 44 20.15 -4.58 15.65
N ALA A 45 18.97 -4.54 16.26
CA ALA A 45 18.80 -4.87 17.67
C ALA A 45 18.90 -6.38 17.91
N GLU A 46 19.42 -6.81 19.07
CA GLU A 46 19.56 -8.24 19.40
C GLU A 46 18.21 -8.95 19.55
N LYS A 47 17.19 -8.22 20.02
CA LYS A 47 15.80 -8.66 20.17
C LYS A 47 14.85 -7.63 19.55
N PRO A 48 13.58 -7.97 19.29
CA PRO A 48 12.57 -7.01 18.86
C PRO A 48 12.48 -5.79 19.77
N VAL A 49 12.48 -4.59 19.18
CA VAL A 49 12.34 -3.31 19.87
C VAL A 49 11.39 -2.37 19.14
N TYR A 50 10.89 -1.34 19.82
CA TYR A 50 10.26 -0.18 19.19
C TYR A 50 10.90 1.13 19.69
N LEU A 51 10.92 2.14 18.82
CA LEU A 51 11.40 3.48 19.18
C LEU A 51 10.22 4.32 19.64
N SER A 52 10.28 4.87 20.86
CA SER A 52 9.33 5.86 21.36
C SER A 52 9.97 7.25 21.28
N ILE A 53 9.29 8.20 20.65
CA ILE A 53 9.70 9.61 20.61
C ILE A 53 8.58 10.44 21.22
N ARG A 54 8.88 11.13 22.32
CA ARG A 54 7.90 11.96 23.03
C ARG A 54 8.57 13.25 23.51
N ASP A 55 7.97 14.39 23.18
CA ASP A 55 8.35 15.70 23.70
C ASP A 55 9.83 16.09 23.46
N GLY A 56 10.47 15.48 22.45
CA GLY A 56 11.88 15.70 22.13
C GLY A 56 12.83 14.64 22.70
N GLU A 57 12.35 13.68 23.48
CA GLU A 57 13.13 12.55 23.99
C GLU A 57 12.87 11.29 23.15
N ALA A 58 13.91 10.47 22.97
CA ALA A 58 13.84 9.23 22.20
C ALA A 58 14.34 8.06 23.04
N GLU A 59 13.54 7.00 23.14
CA GLU A 59 13.81 5.80 23.93
C GLU A 59 13.57 4.54 23.11
N ILE A 60 14.48 3.56 23.19
CA ILE A 60 14.29 2.24 22.60
C ILE A 60 13.68 1.32 23.66
N LYS A 61 12.49 0.79 23.37
CA LYS A 61 11.72 -0.08 24.26
C LYS A 61 11.68 -1.52 23.73
N ASP A 62 11.52 -2.48 24.64
CA ASP A 62 11.33 -3.88 24.27
C ASP A 62 10.03 -4.06 23.47
N ALA A 63 10.09 -4.85 22.40
CA ALA A 63 8.92 -5.18 21.58
C ALA A 63 8.78 -6.70 21.37
N ALA A 64 9.39 -7.53 22.22
CA ALA A 64 9.34 -8.98 22.04
C ALA A 64 7.89 -9.48 22.13
N HIS A 65 7.10 -8.88 23.01
CA HIS A 65 5.68 -9.17 23.18
C HIS A 65 4.80 -8.63 22.03
N LEU A 66 5.32 -7.76 21.16
CA LEU A 66 4.62 -7.23 19.98
C LEU A 66 4.93 -8.02 18.70
N TRP A 67 6.04 -8.77 18.70
CA TRP A 67 6.49 -9.54 17.55
C TRP A 67 5.50 -10.67 17.24
N GLY A 68 5.14 -10.85 15.98
CA GLY A 68 4.13 -11.80 15.53
C GLY A 68 2.69 -11.25 15.58
N LYS A 69 2.46 -10.09 16.20
CA LYS A 69 1.13 -9.47 16.24
C LYS A 69 0.81 -8.72 14.94
N THR A 70 -0.48 -8.66 14.64
CA THR A 70 -1.01 -7.83 13.55
C THR A 70 -0.76 -6.34 13.84
N THR A 71 -0.81 -5.50 12.82
CA THR A 71 -0.56 -4.06 12.98
C THR A 71 -1.60 -3.41 13.91
N GLY A 72 -2.87 -3.77 13.82
CA GLY A 72 -3.91 -3.26 14.73
C GLY A 72 -3.63 -3.58 16.20
N GLU A 73 -3.34 -4.84 16.51
CA GLU A 73 -3.03 -5.29 17.87
C GLU A 73 -1.77 -4.63 18.43
N ALA A 74 -0.69 -4.59 17.65
CA ALA A 74 0.57 -3.98 18.09
C ALA A 74 0.43 -2.48 18.34
N GLN A 75 -0.32 -1.76 17.49
CA GLN A 75 -0.58 -0.34 17.69
C GLN A 75 -1.41 -0.09 18.96
N ALA A 76 -2.43 -0.92 19.23
CA ALA A 76 -3.26 -0.79 20.42
C ALA A 76 -2.43 -0.96 21.70
N ILE A 77 -1.58 -2.01 21.75
CA ILE A 77 -0.70 -2.26 22.90
C ILE A 77 0.30 -1.12 23.09
N ILE A 78 0.96 -0.64 22.02
CA ILE A 78 1.89 0.51 22.12
C ILE A 78 1.19 1.75 22.70
N ARG A 79 -0.04 2.04 22.28
CA ARG A 79 -0.78 3.20 22.79
C ARG A 79 -1.17 3.04 24.25
N GLU A 80 -1.54 1.83 24.66
CA GLU A 80 -1.83 1.48 26.05
C GLU A 80 -0.59 1.63 26.94
N GLU A 81 0.55 1.04 26.53
CA GLU A 81 1.83 1.15 27.24
C GLU A 81 2.32 2.59 27.41
N LEU A 82 2.07 3.44 26.41
CA LEU A 82 2.43 4.85 26.44
C LEU A 82 1.36 5.73 27.10
N GLY A 83 0.22 5.17 27.48
CA GLY A 83 -0.90 5.88 28.11
C GLY A 83 -1.46 7.01 27.26
N ASN A 84 -1.41 6.90 25.92
CA ASN A 84 -1.78 7.99 25.03
C ASN A 84 -2.29 7.48 23.67
N GLU A 85 -3.60 7.60 23.45
CA GLU A 85 -4.28 7.19 22.22
C GLU A 85 -3.92 8.03 20.99
N HIS A 86 -3.39 9.24 21.18
CA HIS A 86 -2.99 10.15 20.11
C HIS A 86 -1.56 9.92 19.61
N VAL A 87 -0.84 8.94 20.16
CA VAL A 87 0.46 8.53 19.63
C VAL A 87 0.27 8.02 18.20
N ILE A 88 1.08 8.57 17.29
CA ILE A 88 1.13 8.13 15.89
C ILE A 88 2.16 7.02 15.79
N VAL A 89 1.75 5.86 15.28
CA VAL A 89 2.61 4.68 15.22
C VAL A 89 2.86 4.34 13.75
N ALA A 90 4.14 4.35 13.36
CA ALA A 90 4.61 3.74 12.12
C ALA A 90 5.17 2.34 12.44
N LEU A 91 4.59 1.28 11.88
CA LEU A 91 4.92 -0.09 12.27
C LEU A 91 4.87 -1.09 11.11
N ILE A 92 5.52 -2.23 11.33
CA ILE A 92 5.43 -3.41 10.46
C ILE A 92 4.46 -4.44 11.03
N GLY A 93 3.82 -5.19 10.14
CA GLY A 93 3.13 -6.44 10.50
C GLY A 93 4.04 -7.66 10.30
N GLN A 94 3.45 -8.85 10.36
CA GLN A 94 4.18 -10.12 10.22
C GLN A 94 4.95 -10.23 8.91
N ALA A 95 4.49 -9.63 7.81
CA ALA A 95 5.22 -9.66 6.55
C ALA A 95 6.60 -8.98 6.64
N GLY A 96 6.69 -7.87 7.39
CA GLY A 96 7.96 -7.20 7.65
C GLY A 96 8.87 -8.04 8.54
N GLU A 97 8.31 -8.65 9.58
CA GLU A 97 9.03 -9.56 10.50
C GLU A 97 9.59 -10.79 9.78
N ASN A 98 8.80 -11.34 8.85
CA ASN A 98 9.15 -12.46 7.98
C ASN A 98 9.98 -12.05 6.76
N LEU A 99 10.35 -10.77 6.63
CA LEU A 99 11.19 -10.27 5.54
C LEU A 99 10.61 -10.50 4.13
N VAL A 100 9.29 -10.45 3.96
CA VAL A 100 8.66 -10.45 2.62
C VAL A 100 9.23 -9.28 1.81
N ARG A 101 9.72 -9.53 0.59
CA ARG A 101 10.54 -8.54 -0.16
C ARG A 101 9.81 -7.24 -0.44
N TYR A 102 8.48 -7.28 -0.49
CA TYR A 102 7.57 -6.14 -0.67
C TYR A 102 6.72 -5.87 0.58
N ALA A 103 7.21 -6.22 1.77
CA ALA A 103 6.62 -5.76 3.03
C ALA A 103 6.70 -4.24 3.14
N CYS A 104 5.64 -3.63 3.68
CA CYS A 104 5.50 -2.20 3.84
C CYS A 104 5.56 -1.78 5.33
N VAL A 105 5.67 -0.48 5.56
CA VAL A 105 5.46 0.14 6.87
C VAL A 105 4.14 0.90 6.81
N LEU A 106 3.31 0.80 7.83
CA LEU A 106 2.04 1.52 7.91
C LEU A 106 2.12 2.58 9.00
N ASN A 107 1.66 3.80 8.74
CA ASN A 107 1.37 4.76 9.80
C ASN A 107 -0.14 4.87 10.05
N ASN A 108 -0.54 4.61 11.30
CA ASN A 108 -1.94 4.49 11.72
C ASN A 108 -2.76 3.50 10.86
N LEU A 109 -2.22 2.31 10.63
CA LEU A 109 -2.86 1.14 9.98
C LEU A 109 -3.23 1.25 8.49
N LYS A 110 -3.36 2.46 7.93
CA LYS A 110 -3.93 2.67 6.57
C LYS A 110 -3.10 3.58 5.65
N ASN A 111 -2.06 4.24 6.17
CA ASN A 111 -1.16 5.05 5.35
C ASN A 111 0.14 4.30 5.14
N ALA A 112 0.30 3.71 3.96
CA ALA A 112 1.43 2.83 3.66
C ALA A 112 2.62 3.58 3.07
N TYR A 113 3.80 3.34 3.63
CA TYR A 113 5.06 3.36 2.90
C TYR A 113 5.14 2.01 2.16
N GLY A 114 4.33 1.90 1.10
CA GLY A 114 3.95 0.64 0.46
C GLY A 114 5.12 -0.09 -0.18
N ARG A 115 5.75 0.53 -1.16
CA ARG A 115 6.56 -0.18 -2.14
C ARG A 115 8.03 -0.34 -1.72
N LEU A 116 8.75 -1.17 -2.49
CA LEU A 116 10.21 -1.35 -2.40
C LEU A 116 10.73 -2.02 -1.13
N GLY A 117 9.86 -2.60 -0.30
CA GLY A 117 10.28 -3.51 0.78
C GLY A 117 10.77 -2.82 2.05
N MET A 118 10.33 -1.58 2.31
CA MET A 118 10.78 -0.84 3.51
C MET A 118 10.36 -1.53 4.83
N GLY A 119 9.27 -2.30 4.82
CA GLY A 119 8.86 -3.14 5.95
C GLY A 119 9.85 -4.27 6.23
N ALA A 120 10.38 -4.91 5.20
CA ALA A 120 11.42 -5.94 5.37
C ALA A 120 12.76 -5.34 5.82
N VAL A 121 13.11 -4.13 5.37
CA VAL A 121 14.27 -3.40 5.90
C VAL A 121 14.10 -3.16 7.40
N MET A 122 12.95 -2.65 7.82
CA MET A 122 12.63 -2.38 9.22
C MET A 122 12.63 -3.67 10.07
N GLY A 123 12.01 -4.74 9.58
CA GLY A 123 12.01 -6.05 10.23
C GLY A 123 13.39 -6.69 10.33
N SER A 124 14.26 -6.54 9.33
CA SER A 124 15.64 -7.04 9.36
C SER A 124 16.47 -6.46 10.50
N LYS A 125 16.06 -5.30 11.02
CA LYS A 125 16.68 -4.60 12.14
C LYS A 125 16.09 -4.96 13.51
N ASN A 126 15.13 -5.88 13.56
CA ASN A 126 14.31 -6.18 14.73
C ASN A 126 13.57 -4.93 15.26
N LEU A 127 13.23 -3.98 14.39
CA LEU A 127 12.48 -2.78 14.77
C LEU A 127 11.00 -2.96 14.42
N LYS A 128 10.14 -3.15 15.41
CA LYS A 128 8.70 -3.38 15.22
C LYS A 128 7.95 -2.10 14.87
N ALA A 129 8.28 -0.99 15.53
CA ALA A 129 7.57 0.27 15.37
C ALA A 129 8.44 1.50 15.71
N ILE A 130 7.98 2.65 15.23
CA ILE A 130 8.37 3.98 15.68
C ILE A 130 7.07 4.69 16.12
N ALA A 131 6.97 4.98 17.40
CA ALA A 131 5.82 5.60 18.05
C ALA A 131 6.18 7.04 18.41
N VAL A 132 5.43 8.02 17.89
CA VAL A 132 5.76 9.44 18.01
C VAL A 132 4.59 10.20 18.61
N ARG A 133 4.90 11.09 19.56
CA ARG A 133 4.01 12.16 20.03
C ARG A 133 4.77 13.47 20.11
N GLY A 134 4.26 14.49 19.43
CA GLY A 134 4.83 15.82 19.41
C GLY A 134 3.82 16.90 19.79
N GLN A 135 4.27 17.95 20.47
CA GLN A 135 3.43 19.09 20.86
C GLN A 135 4.07 20.44 20.52
N LYS A 136 5.28 20.45 19.92
CA LYS A 136 5.96 21.70 19.56
C LYS A 136 5.27 22.35 18.38
N GLU A 137 5.19 23.67 18.41
CA GLU A 137 4.81 24.45 17.23
C GLU A 137 5.94 24.44 16.20
N VAL A 138 5.57 24.35 14.93
CA VAL A 138 6.50 24.54 13.82
C VAL A 138 6.62 26.03 13.54
N GLU A 139 7.85 26.55 13.59
CA GLU A 139 8.13 27.93 13.24
C GLU A 139 7.92 28.18 11.73
N LEU A 140 7.13 29.20 11.40
CA LEU A 140 6.87 29.62 10.03
C LEU A 140 7.42 31.03 9.83
N LYS A 141 8.23 31.21 8.78
CA LYS A 141 8.80 32.52 8.41
C LYS A 141 7.73 33.60 8.21
N ASP A 142 6.63 33.24 7.55
CA ASP A 142 5.47 34.11 7.33
C ASP A 142 4.18 33.33 7.62
N ARG A 143 3.80 33.31 8.91
CA ARG A 143 2.63 32.59 9.40
C ARG A 143 1.33 33.11 8.77
N GLU A 144 1.20 34.43 8.56
CA GLU A 144 -0.01 35.03 8.01
C GLU A 144 -0.24 34.55 6.57
N THR A 145 0.78 34.62 5.72
CA THR A 145 0.70 34.17 4.33
C THR A 145 0.37 32.67 4.24
N VAL A 146 1.05 31.83 5.04
CA VAL A 146 0.78 30.37 5.04
C VAL A 146 -0.67 30.08 5.43
N LEU A 147 -1.18 30.72 6.49
CA LEU A 147 -2.56 30.51 6.94
C LEU A 147 -3.59 31.05 5.93
N ARG A 148 -3.31 32.19 5.28
CA ARG A 148 -4.16 32.75 4.23
C ARG A 148 -4.27 31.81 3.04
N LEU A 149 -3.14 31.28 2.55
CA LEU A 149 -3.12 30.29 1.47
C LEU A 149 -3.84 29.00 1.87
N ALA A 150 -3.64 28.53 3.11
CA ALA A 150 -4.28 27.33 3.60
C ALA A 150 -5.81 27.48 3.67
N LYS A 151 -6.31 28.62 4.16
CA LYS A 151 -7.74 28.94 4.18
C LYS A 151 -8.31 29.05 2.77
N HIS A 152 -7.62 29.75 1.87
CA HIS A 152 -8.05 29.89 0.48
C HIS A 152 -8.20 28.52 -0.19
N PHE A 153 -7.17 27.66 -0.12
CA PHE A 153 -7.27 26.33 -0.70
C PHE A 153 -8.38 25.49 -0.05
N SER A 154 -8.51 25.53 1.28
CA SER A 154 -9.56 24.77 1.98
C SER A 154 -10.98 25.20 1.61
N ALA A 155 -11.18 26.49 1.29
CA ALA A 155 -12.48 26.99 0.82
C ALA A 155 -12.76 26.66 -0.65
N ASN A 156 -11.72 26.53 -1.47
CA ASN A 156 -11.87 26.46 -2.95
C ASN A 156 -11.46 25.11 -3.56
N PHE A 157 -11.04 24.10 -2.78
CA PHE A 157 -10.45 22.88 -3.36
C PHE A 157 -11.37 22.12 -4.33
N ARG A 158 -12.70 22.18 -4.13
CA ARG A 158 -13.69 21.53 -5.01
C ARG A 158 -13.91 22.32 -6.30
N GLU A 159 -14.15 23.61 -6.18
CA GLU A 159 -14.44 24.49 -7.32
C GLU A 159 -13.19 24.74 -8.18
N GLY A 160 -12.02 24.80 -7.54
CA GLY A 160 -10.74 25.02 -8.21
C GLY A 160 -10.15 23.78 -8.89
N SER A 161 -10.74 22.60 -8.70
CA SER A 161 -10.26 21.36 -9.32
C SER A 161 -11.34 20.27 -9.31
N PRO A 162 -11.91 19.93 -10.49
CA PRO A 162 -12.84 18.81 -10.63
C PRO A 162 -12.27 17.48 -10.11
N ASP A 163 -10.97 17.25 -10.32
CA ASP A 163 -10.27 16.06 -9.81
C ASP A 163 -10.27 16.01 -8.28
N ASN A 164 -9.96 17.12 -7.59
CA ASN A 164 -10.05 17.18 -6.13
C ASN A 164 -11.49 17.00 -5.60
N ALA A 165 -12.49 17.49 -6.35
CA ALA A 165 -13.90 17.24 -6.02
C ALA A 165 -14.23 15.74 -6.12
N GLY A 166 -13.81 15.09 -7.20
CA GLY A 166 -13.98 13.66 -7.41
C GLY A 166 -13.21 12.81 -6.40
N LEU A 167 -11.95 13.14 -6.08
CA LEU A 167 -11.18 12.51 -5.00
C LEU A 167 -11.87 12.63 -3.65
N ASN A 168 -12.48 13.77 -3.35
CA ASN A 168 -13.25 13.93 -2.11
C ASN A 168 -14.48 13.04 -2.10
N GLU A 169 -15.21 13.00 -3.21
CA GLU A 169 -16.46 12.26 -3.33
C GLU A 169 -16.25 10.74 -3.35
N LEU A 170 -15.38 10.26 -4.23
CA LEU A 170 -15.23 8.85 -4.59
C LEU A 170 -13.87 8.26 -4.19
N GLY A 171 -12.94 9.07 -3.70
CA GLY A 171 -11.55 8.63 -3.48
C GLY A 171 -10.82 8.42 -4.80
N THR A 172 -9.67 7.76 -4.76
CA THR A 172 -8.93 7.40 -5.99
C THR A 172 -9.69 6.38 -6.85
N ALA A 173 -10.64 5.64 -6.26
CA ALA A 173 -11.53 4.73 -6.98
C ALA A 173 -12.39 5.43 -8.06
N GLN A 174 -12.42 6.77 -8.11
CA GLN A 174 -13.02 7.52 -9.21
C GLN A 174 -12.46 7.15 -10.59
N TYR A 175 -11.20 6.68 -10.66
CA TYR A 175 -10.54 6.42 -11.93
C TYR A 175 -10.89 5.05 -12.54
N VAL A 176 -11.56 4.15 -11.82
CA VAL A 176 -11.79 2.77 -12.26
C VAL A 176 -12.53 2.70 -13.61
N THR A 177 -13.68 3.38 -13.73
CA THR A 177 -14.51 3.30 -14.93
C THR A 177 -13.83 3.94 -16.13
N GLY A 178 -13.28 5.15 -15.96
CA GLY A 178 -12.58 5.85 -17.05
C GLY A 178 -11.36 5.09 -17.56
N GLN A 179 -10.54 4.54 -16.65
CA GLN A 179 -9.38 3.73 -17.07
C GLN A 179 -9.81 2.45 -17.77
N ASN A 180 -10.95 1.85 -17.40
CA ASN A 180 -11.46 0.66 -18.07
C ASN A 180 -11.97 0.97 -19.49
N GLU A 181 -12.74 2.05 -19.64
CA GLU A 181 -13.27 2.53 -20.92
C GLU A 181 -12.16 2.89 -21.91
N ASP A 182 -11.07 3.50 -21.41
CA ASP A 182 -9.90 3.84 -22.21
C ASP A 182 -9.01 2.64 -22.56
N GLY A 183 -9.33 1.43 -22.09
CA GLY A 183 -8.51 0.22 -22.28
C GLY A 183 -7.19 0.25 -21.49
N GLN A 184 -7.19 0.93 -20.34
CA GLN A 184 -6.02 1.20 -19.51
C GLN A 184 -6.03 0.48 -18.16
N PHE A 185 -7.08 -0.29 -17.84
CA PHE A 185 -7.28 -0.98 -16.56
C PHE A 185 -6.69 -2.40 -16.61
N PRO A 186 -5.50 -2.65 -16.04
CA PRO A 186 -4.84 -3.95 -16.14
C PRO A 186 -5.69 -5.10 -15.64
N THR A 187 -5.88 -6.10 -16.50
CA THR A 187 -6.74 -7.25 -16.22
C THR A 187 -6.02 -8.56 -16.54
N ARG A 188 -6.13 -9.51 -15.60
CA ARG A 188 -5.52 -10.85 -15.66
C ARG A 188 -4.01 -10.82 -15.97
N ASN A 189 -3.23 -10.37 -15.00
CA ASN A 189 -1.77 -10.18 -15.12
C ASN A 189 -1.36 -9.37 -16.36
N PHE A 190 -2.02 -8.23 -16.57
CA PHE A 190 -1.81 -7.35 -17.73
C PHE A 190 -2.03 -8.04 -19.10
N GLN A 191 -2.84 -9.10 -19.22
CA GLN A 191 -3.18 -9.68 -20.53
C GLN A 191 -3.98 -8.69 -21.39
N THR A 192 -4.94 -7.98 -20.79
CA THR A 192 -5.77 -6.94 -21.42
C THR A 192 -5.92 -5.72 -20.52
N GLY A 193 -6.39 -4.60 -21.07
CA GLY A 193 -6.65 -3.34 -20.35
C GLY A 193 -8.13 -3.10 -20.03
N TYR A 194 -8.94 -4.16 -20.09
CA TYR A 194 -10.39 -4.11 -19.92
C TYR A 194 -10.88 -5.27 -19.07
N LEU A 195 -11.73 -4.99 -18.09
CA LEU A 195 -12.49 -5.96 -17.30
C LEU A 195 -13.98 -5.76 -17.59
N GLU A 196 -14.67 -6.83 -17.95
CA GLU A 196 -16.14 -6.86 -17.94
C GLU A 196 -16.63 -6.81 -16.50
N GLY A 197 -17.56 -5.91 -16.17
CA GLY A 197 -18.02 -5.70 -14.80
C GLY A 197 -17.16 -4.74 -13.96
N ALA A 198 -16.25 -3.96 -14.57
CA ALA A 198 -15.39 -3.02 -13.84
C ALA A 198 -16.16 -1.98 -13.00
N GLU A 199 -17.41 -1.68 -13.35
CA GLU A 199 -18.31 -0.83 -12.56
C GLU A 199 -18.57 -1.39 -11.15
N ASN A 200 -18.48 -2.70 -10.95
CA ASN A 200 -18.60 -3.35 -9.65
C ASN A 200 -17.45 -2.98 -8.71
N LEU A 201 -16.31 -2.54 -9.26
CA LEU A 201 -15.13 -2.11 -8.51
C LEU A 201 -15.03 -0.58 -8.36
N SER A 202 -15.99 0.17 -8.89
CA SER A 202 -15.92 1.63 -8.98
C SER A 202 -16.07 2.35 -7.64
N GLY A 203 -15.59 3.59 -7.57
CA GLY A 203 -15.84 4.47 -6.43
C GLY A 203 -17.32 4.75 -6.19
N GLN A 204 -18.13 4.78 -7.25
CA GLN A 204 -19.60 4.91 -7.18
C GLN A 204 -20.21 3.71 -6.47
N LYS A 205 -19.87 2.49 -6.93
CA LYS A 205 -20.33 1.25 -6.29
C LYS A 205 -19.92 1.18 -4.83
N MET A 206 -18.67 1.53 -4.52
CA MET A 206 -18.17 1.58 -3.13
C MET A 206 -19.01 2.54 -2.27
N LYS A 207 -19.26 3.76 -2.76
CA LYS A 207 -20.06 4.79 -2.07
C LYS A 207 -21.51 4.35 -1.83
N GLU A 208 -22.11 3.65 -2.79
CA GLU A 208 -23.50 3.19 -2.72
C GLU A 208 -23.72 1.99 -1.80
N THR A 209 -22.66 1.22 -1.51
CA THR A 209 -22.79 -0.09 -0.85
C THR A 209 -22.07 -0.18 0.50
N ILE A 210 -20.75 -0.01 0.53
CA ILE A 210 -19.90 -0.40 1.67
C ILE A 210 -19.15 0.76 2.34
N LEU A 211 -19.21 1.97 1.78
CA LEU A 211 -18.56 3.15 2.35
C LEU A 211 -19.29 3.61 3.62
N VAL A 212 -18.57 3.70 4.74
CA VAL A 212 -19.13 4.16 6.02
C VAL A 212 -18.56 5.50 6.48
N ASP A 213 -17.35 5.87 6.06
CA ASP A 213 -16.76 7.19 6.37
C ASP A 213 -15.67 7.60 5.36
N ARG A 214 -15.23 8.85 5.45
CA ARG A 214 -14.15 9.44 4.66
C ARG A 214 -13.19 10.22 5.55
N GLU A 215 -11.90 10.02 5.32
CA GLU A 215 -10.85 10.60 6.12
C GLU A 215 -9.80 11.34 5.28
N GLY A 216 -8.99 12.17 5.93
CA GLY A 216 -7.89 12.88 5.31
C GLY A 216 -6.57 12.67 6.02
N CYS A 217 -5.49 12.90 5.29
CA CYS A 217 -4.18 13.16 5.91
C CYS A 217 -4.24 14.46 6.73
N TYR A 218 -3.22 14.70 7.55
CA TYR A 218 -3.13 15.91 8.36
C TYR A 218 -3.37 17.18 7.54
N ALA A 219 -4.31 18.01 8.01
CA ALA A 219 -4.72 19.28 7.41
C ALA A 219 -5.14 19.21 5.91
N CYS A 220 -5.52 18.04 5.39
CA CYS A 220 -5.96 17.88 4.01
C CYS A 220 -7.49 18.03 3.89
N PRO A 221 -8.02 19.05 3.16
CA PRO A 221 -9.46 19.22 2.98
C PRO A 221 -10.06 18.24 1.97
N VAL A 222 -9.24 17.65 1.09
CA VAL A 222 -9.69 16.71 0.05
C VAL A 222 -10.25 15.43 0.66
N LYS A 223 -9.70 14.95 1.78
CA LYS A 223 -10.18 13.75 2.49
C LYS A 223 -10.45 12.54 1.57
N CYS A 224 -9.50 12.17 0.72
CA CYS A 224 -9.66 11.10 -0.26
C CYS A 224 -9.71 9.68 0.34
N LYS A 225 -9.26 9.48 1.58
CA LYS A 225 -9.22 8.15 2.20
C LYS A 225 -10.63 7.64 2.46
N ARG A 226 -10.85 6.35 2.16
CA ARG A 226 -12.12 5.66 2.34
C ARG A 226 -12.09 4.85 3.62
N VAL A 227 -13.22 4.71 4.28
CA VAL A 227 -13.44 3.76 5.37
C VAL A 227 -14.62 2.89 4.95
N VAL A 228 -14.38 1.58 4.83
CA VAL A 228 -15.37 0.64 4.30
C VAL A 228 -15.68 -0.43 5.33
N LYS A 229 -16.91 -0.94 5.31
CA LYS A 229 -17.36 -2.05 6.15
C LYS A 229 -18.28 -2.95 5.34
N ALA A 230 -18.08 -4.25 5.45
CA ALA A 230 -18.93 -5.28 4.86
C ALA A 230 -19.06 -6.46 5.85
N GLU A 231 -20.13 -7.25 5.72
CA GLU A 231 -20.36 -8.45 6.52
C GLU A 231 -20.23 -9.73 5.69
N GLU A 232 -20.72 -9.71 4.44
CA GLU A 232 -20.71 -10.83 3.50
C GLU A 232 -20.17 -10.39 2.12
N PRO A 233 -19.53 -11.29 1.34
CA PRO A 233 -19.13 -12.65 1.71
C PRO A 233 -17.92 -12.67 2.68
N PHE A 234 -17.30 -11.52 2.92
CA PHE A 234 -16.22 -11.35 3.88
C PHE A 234 -16.53 -10.21 4.84
N ALA A 235 -16.33 -10.45 6.13
CA ALA A 235 -16.31 -9.39 7.13
C ALA A 235 -15.08 -8.50 6.90
N VAL A 236 -15.32 -7.20 6.63
CA VAL A 236 -14.27 -6.19 6.41
C VAL A 236 -14.21 -5.23 7.58
N ASP A 237 -13.05 -5.17 8.22
CA ASP A 237 -12.80 -4.32 9.38
C ASP A 237 -12.46 -2.86 8.97
N PRO A 238 -13.29 -1.88 9.33
CA PRO A 238 -13.09 -0.49 8.92
C PRO A 238 -11.81 0.17 9.48
N ILE A 239 -11.17 -0.38 10.52
CA ILE A 239 -9.95 0.25 11.08
C ILE A 239 -8.79 0.29 10.08
N TYR A 240 -8.80 -0.64 9.10
CA TYR A 240 -7.78 -0.74 8.05
C TYR A 240 -8.09 0.11 6.81
N GLY A 241 -9.19 0.85 6.81
CA GLY A 241 -9.60 1.72 5.71
C GLY A 241 -10.05 0.96 4.46
N GLY A 242 -10.38 1.70 3.41
CA GLY A 242 -10.76 1.17 2.11
C GLY A 242 -9.61 1.16 1.10
N PRO A 243 -9.74 0.37 0.03
CA PRO A 243 -8.72 0.26 -1.00
C PRO A 243 -8.61 1.54 -1.82
N GLU A 244 -7.39 1.90 -2.21
CA GLU A 244 -7.11 2.90 -3.24
C GLU A 244 -7.25 2.26 -4.63
N TYR A 245 -7.30 3.09 -5.69
CA TYR A 245 -7.34 2.64 -7.09
C TYR A 245 -6.32 1.53 -7.40
N GLU A 246 -5.08 1.70 -6.96
CA GLU A 246 -4.01 0.72 -7.15
C GLU A 246 -4.34 -0.62 -6.50
N THR A 247 -4.85 -0.61 -5.27
CA THR A 247 -5.28 -1.83 -4.58
C THR A 247 -6.47 -2.48 -5.28
N ILE A 248 -7.44 -1.67 -5.73
CA ILE A 248 -8.61 -2.14 -6.48
C ILE A 248 -8.17 -2.84 -7.77
N THR A 249 -7.24 -2.22 -8.49
CA THR A 249 -6.72 -2.76 -9.74
C THR A 249 -5.95 -4.06 -9.50
N MET A 250 -5.00 -4.04 -8.55
CA MET A 250 -4.02 -5.11 -8.42
C MET A 250 -4.56 -6.35 -7.72
N LEU A 251 -5.49 -6.19 -6.76
CA LEU A 251 -6.18 -7.32 -6.12
C LEU A 251 -7.51 -7.67 -6.81
N GLY A 252 -8.05 -6.75 -7.62
CA GLY A 252 -9.29 -6.92 -8.38
C GLY A 252 -9.03 -7.37 -9.81
N SER A 253 -9.08 -6.41 -10.74
CA SER A 253 -9.02 -6.67 -12.18
C SER A 253 -7.78 -7.44 -12.61
N ASN A 254 -6.61 -7.16 -12.04
CA ASN A 254 -5.37 -7.85 -12.38
C ASN A 254 -5.41 -9.34 -11.99
N CYS A 255 -6.24 -9.71 -11.01
CA CYS A 255 -6.56 -11.10 -10.64
C CYS A 255 -7.84 -11.63 -11.31
N GLY A 256 -8.47 -10.83 -12.19
CA GLY A 256 -9.74 -11.15 -12.85
C GLY A 256 -10.96 -11.13 -11.92
N ILE A 257 -10.88 -10.41 -10.81
CA ILE A 257 -11.94 -10.31 -9.79
C ILE A 257 -12.71 -9.01 -9.97
N ASP A 258 -14.04 -9.06 -9.94
CA ASP A 258 -14.95 -7.90 -9.91
C ASP A 258 -15.75 -7.80 -8.59
N ASP A 259 -15.46 -8.66 -7.60
CA ASP A 259 -16.01 -8.60 -6.25
C ASP A 259 -15.28 -7.54 -5.40
N LEU A 260 -15.95 -6.40 -5.20
CA LEU A 260 -15.43 -5.30 -4.38
C LEU A 260 -15.21 -5.66 -2.91
N VAL A 261 -16.03 -6.53 -2.32
CA VAL A 261 -15.89 -6.93 -0.91
C VAL A 261 -14.64 -7.79 -0.73
N ALA A 262 -14.40 -8.73 -1.65
CA ALA A 262 -13.17 -9.52 -1.66
C ALA A 262 -11.91 -8.66 -1.80
N VAL A 263 -11.94 -7.65 -2.70
CA VAL A 263 -10.85 -6.67 -2.85
C VAL A 263 -10.63 -5.87 -1.56
N CYS A 264 -11.70 -5.43 -0.91
CA CYS A 264 -11.61 -4.74 0.38
C CYS A 264 -11.06 -5.65 1.48
N LYS A 265 -11.40 -6.95 1.46
CA LYS A 265 -10.81 -7.92 2.39
C LYS A 265 -9.32 -8.13 2.14
N GLY A 266 -8.91 -8.23 0.88
CA GLY A 266 -7.49 -8.29 0.51
C GLY A 266 -6.71 -7.04 0.98
N ASN A 267 -7.30 -5.85 0.84
CA ASN A 267 -6.76 -4.59 1.37
C ASN A 267 -6.58 -4.63 2.90
N GLU A 268 -7.63 -5.06 3.62
CA GLU A 268 -7.59 -5.23 5.07
C GLU A 268 -6.43 -6.13 5.48
N LEU A 269 -6.31 -7.31 4.87
CA LEU A 269 -5.26 -8.28 5.19
C LEU A 269 -3.87 -7.75 4.85
N CYS A 270 -3.70 -7.06 3.72
CA CYS A 270 -2.44 -6.41 3.38
C CYS A 270 -2.04 -5.38 4.46
N ASN A 271 -2.99 -4.58 4.94
CA ASN A 271 -2.72 -3.61 6.00
C ASN A 271 -2.50 -4.30 7.38
N LYS A 272 -3.23 -5.37 7.66
CA LYS A 272 -3.09 -6.16 8.89
C LYS A 272 -1.71 -6.80 9.02
N TYR A 273 -1.16 -7.31 7.92
CA TYR A 273 0.13 -7.99 7.89
C TYR A 273 1.30 -7.12 7.42
N GLY A 274 1.05 -5.92 6.87
CA GLY A 274 2.10 -5.00 6.39
C GLY A 274 2.67 -5.39 5.03
N LEU A 275 1.81 -5.57 4.03
CA LEU A 275 2.17 -5.87 2.64
C LEU A 275 1.87 -4.71 1.70
N ASP A 276 2.70 -4.54 0.66
CA ASP A 276 2.37 -3.73 -0.52
C ASP A 276 1.25 -4.40 -1.32
N THR A 277 0.10 -3.74 -1.46
CA THR A 277 -1.05 -4.28 -2.20
C THR A 277 -0.76 -4.46 -3.69
N ILE A 278 0.08 -3.60 -4.28
CA ILE A 278 0.43 -3.66 -5.71
C ILE A 278 1.23 -4.92 -5.99
N SER A 279 2.35 -5.09 -5.27
CA SER A 279 3.23 -6.23 -5.46
C SER A 279 2.57 -7.54 -5.02
N THR A 280 1.72 -7.51 -3.99
CA THR A 280 0.94 -8.68 -3.56
C THR A 280 -0.04 -9.12 -4.64
N GLY A 281 -0.84 -8.20 -5.19
CA GLY A 281 -1.77 -8.49 -6.27
C GLY A 281 -1.07 -8.96 -7.55
N SER A 282 0.07 -8.35 -7.89
CA SER A 282 0.89 -8.80 -9.03
C SER A 282 1.46 -10.21 -8.81
N ALA A 283 1.95 -10.54 -7.60
CA ALA A 283 2.45 -11.88 -7.29
C ALA A 283 1.36 -12.94 -7.36
N ILE A 284 0.14 -12.63 -6.90
CA ILE A 284 -1.02 -13.52 -6.99
C ILE A 284 -1.45 -13.70 -8.45
N ALA A 285 -1.58 -12.61 -9.22
CA ALA A 285 -1.94 -12.68 -10.64
C ALA A 285 -0.91 -13.46 -11.48
N PHE A 286 0.39 -13.27 -11.20
CA PHE A 286 1.47 -14.07 -11.79
C PHE A 286 1.31 -15.56 -11.48
N ALA A 287 1.00 -15.90 -10.22
CA ALA A 287 0.77 -17.28 -9.82
C ALA A 287 -0.49 -17.87 -10.51
N MET A 288 -1.57 -17.09 -10.63
CA MET A 288 -2.77 -17.50 -11.36
C MET A 288 -2.47 -17.83 -12.83
N GLU A 289 -1.70 -16.98 -13.51
CA GLU A 289 -1.32 -17.24 -14.90
C GLU A 289 -0.41 -18.47 -15.01
N CYS A 290 0.54 -18.63 -14.09
CA CYS A 290 1.40 -19.82 -14.03
C CYS A 290 0.55 -21.09 -13.82
N TYR A 291 -0.45 -21.06 -12.94
CA TYR A 291 -1.33 -22.19 -12.66
C TYR A 291 -2.17 -22.56 -13.87
N GLU A 292 -2.80 -21.58 -14.53
CA GLU A 292 -3.58 -21.82 -15.74
C GLU A 292 -2.74 -22.36 -16.91
N ASN A 293 -1.45 -22.04 -16.95
CA ASN A 293 -0.49 -22.53 -17.93
C ASN A 293 0.28 -23.79 -17.49
N GLY A 294 -0.09 -24.42 -16.36
CA GLY A 294 0.49 -25.69 -15.90
C GLY A 294 1.91 -25.59 -15.34
N PHE A 295 2.36 -24.40 -14.96
CA PHE A 295 3.63 -24.19 -14.26
C PHE A 295 3.51 -24.53 -12.77
N ILE A 296 2.36 -24.29 -12.17
CA ILE A 296 2.08 -24.75 -10.80
C ILE A 296 0.75 -25.51 -10.81
N THR A 297 0.61 -26.44 -9.87
CA THR A 297 -0.52 -27.37 -9.78
C THR A 297 -1.29 -27.14 -8.49
N LYS A 298 -2.45 -27.79 -8.36
CA LYS A 298 -3.25 -27.77 -7.12
C LYS A 298 -2.48 -28.34 -5.92
N GLU A 299 -1.52 -29.23 -6.15
CA GLU A 299 -0.67 -29.79 -5.11
C GLU A 299 0.35 -28.76 -4.62
N ASP A 300 0.99 -28.02 -5.54
CA ASP A 300 1.94 -26.95 -5.21
C ASP A 300 1.29 -25.82 -4.39
N THR A 301 -0.02 -25.63 -4.55
CA THR A 301 -0.81 -24.61 -3.87
C THR A 301 -1.55 -25.14 -2.65
N GLU A 302 -1.28 -26.37 -2.22
CA GLU A 302 -1.91 -27.02 -1.06
C GLU A 302 -3.46 -27.06 -1.14
N GLY A 303 -4.00 -27.14 -2.36
CA GLY A 303 -5.43 -27.20 -2.61
C GLY A 303 -6.05 -25.91 -3.11
N VAL A 304 -5.36 -24.77 -3.06
CA VAL A 304 -5.89 -23.48 -3.53
C VAL A 304 -5.98 -23.47 -5.06
N GLU A 305 -7.17 -23.25 -5.59
CA GLU A 305 -7.39 -23.14 -7.04
C GLU A 305 -7.03 -21.74 -7.55
N LEU A 306 -5.74 -21.49 -7.79
CA LEU A 306 -5.21 -20.22 -8.30
C LEU A 306 -5.54 -20.02 -9.78
N ARG A 307 -6.81 -19.73 -10.10
CA ARG A 307 -7.23 -19.32 -11.44
C ARG A 307 -7.75 -17.88 -11.39
N PHE A 308 -7.68 -17.17 -12.51
CA PHE A 308 -8.27 -15.83 -12.59
C PHE A 308 -9.78 -15.91 -12.32
N GLY A 309 -10.30 -14.93 -11.58
CA GLY A 309 -11.71 -14.93 -11.15
C GLY A 309 -11.97 -15.60 -9.79
N ASN A 310 -10.99 -16.29 -9.20
CA ASN A 310 -11.16 -16.89 -7.87
C ASN A 310 -10.84 -15.90 -6.73
N ALA A 311 -11.88 -15.22 -6.23
CA ALA A 311 -11.76 -14.21 -5.17
C ALA A 311 -11.28 -14.78 -3.83
N GLU A 312 -11.76 -15.97 -3.45
CA GLU A 312 -11.35 -16.66 -2.21
C GLU A 312 -9.85 -16.96 -2.23
N ALA A 313 -9.33 -17.41 -3.38
CA ALA A 313 -7.91 -17.68 -3.54
C ALA A 313 -7.05 -16.42 -3.39
N VAL A 314 -7.52 -15.25 -3.85
CA VAL A 314 -6.80 -13.98 -3.62
C VAL A 314 -6.70 -13.70 -2.12
N VAL A 315 -7.81 -13.80 -1.38
CA VAL A 315 -7.85 -13.54 0.06
C VAL A 315 -6.94 -14.50 0.83
N GLU A 316 -6.99 -15.80 0.53
CA GLU A 316 -6.14 -16.82 1.17
C GLU A 316 -4.65 -16.58 0.89
N MET A 317 -4.30 -16.24 -0.35
CA MET A 317 -2.91 -16.05 -0.73
C MET A 317 -2.24 -14.85 -0.07
N VAL A 318 -2.99 -13.78 0.25
CA VAL A 318 -2.43 -12.65 1.02
C VAL A 318 -1.88 -13.13 2.36
N GLU A 319 -2.59 -14.03 3.04
CA GLU A 319 -2.16 -14.59 4.32
C GLU A 319 -0.94 -15.50 4.18
N LYS A 320 -0.98 -16.44 3.23
CA LYS A 320 0.13 -17.36 2.97
C LYS A 320 1.42 -16.60 2.60
N ILE A 321 1.32 -15.53 1.82
CA ILE A 321 2.46 -14.65 1.48
C ILE A 321 3.01 -13.96 2.73
N ALA A 322 2.14 -13.34 3.53
CA ALA A 322 2.56 -12.63 4.73
C ALA A 322 3.31 -13.53 5.73
N ARG A 323 2.88 -14.79 5.83
CA ARG A 323 3.45 -15.79 6.74
C ARG A 323 4.55 -16.65 6.13
N ARG A 324 4.81 -16.51 4.82
CA ARG A 324 5.71 -17.38 4.04
C ARG A 324 5.36 -18.86 4.19
N GLU A 325 4.08 -19.19 4.04
CA GLU A 325 3.56 -20.55 4.15
C GLU A 325 3.36 -21.17 2.77
N GLY A 326 3.83 -22.40 2.56
CA GLY A 326 3.73 -23.13 1.30
C GLY A 326 4.29 -22.32 0.12
N ILE A 327 3.51 -22.22 -0.97
CA ILE A 327 3.87 -21.38 -2.13
C ILE A 327 4.01 -19.89 -1.80
N GLY A 328 3.43 -19.44 -0.67
CA GLY A 328 3.57 -18.08 -0.16
C GLY A 328 5.02 -17.69 0.13
N ASP A 329 5.90 -18.63 0.53
CA ASP A 329 7.34 -18.34 0.68
C ASP A 329 8.00 -17.96 -0.65
N ILE A 330 7.61 -18.63 -1.74
CA ILE A 330 8.16 -18.37 -3.07
C ILE A 330 7.67 -17.01 -3.57
N LEU A 331 6.35 -16.75 -3.43
CA LEU A 331 5.75 -15.50 -3.89
C LEU A 331 6.24 -14.29 -3.08
N ALA A 332 6.53 -14.46 -1.79
CA ALA A 332 7.10 -13.42 -0.92
C ALA A 332 8.45 -12.86 -1.40
N GLU A 333 9.12 -13.50 -2.36
CA GLU A 333 10.36 -13.02 -2.97
C GLU A 333 10.17 -12.01 -4.14
N GLY A 334 8.92 -11.78 -4.57
CA GLY A 334 8.53 -10.95 -5.72
C GLY A 334 8.53 -11.74 -7.03
N VAL A 335 7.82 -11.25 -8.05
CA VAL A 335 7.55 -12.01 -9.29
C VAL A 335 8.82 -12.41 -10.03
N LYS A 336 9.85 -11.54 -9.99
CA LYS A 336 11.14 -11.82 -10.62
C LYS A 336 11.77 -13.11 -10.08
N ARG A 337 11.88 -13.22 -8.76
CA ARG A 337 12.53 -14.36 -8.10
C ARG A 337 11.63 -15.58 -8.05
N ALA A 338 10.32 -15.37 -7.92
CA ALA A 338 9.34 -16.45 -7.99
C ALA A 338 9.39 -17.15 -9.36
N ALA A 339 9.47 -16.39 -10.45
CA ALA A 339 9.61 -16.93 -11.79
C ALA A 339 10.91 -17.72 -11.99
N GLU A 340 12.04 -17.21 -11.50
CA GLU A 340 13.32 -17.94 -11.50
C GLU A 340 13.20 -19.30 -10.75
N ARG A 341 12.43 -19.36 -9.66
CA ARG A 341 12.18 -20.62 -8.92
C ARG A 341 11.23 -21.57 -9.66
N PHE A 342 10.16 -21.07 -10.26
CA PHE A 342 9.22 -21.90 -11.02
C PHE A 342 9.85 -22.48 -12.30
N GLY A 343 10.82 -21.76 -12.87
CA GLY A 343 11.56 -22.15 -14.05
C GLY A 343 10.66 -22.38 -15.27
N ARG A 344 11.11 -23.23 -16.20
CA ARG A 344 10.35 -23.62 -17.41
C ARG A 344 9.89 -22.47 -18.31
N GLY A 345 10.48 -21.28 -18.17
CA GLY A 345 10.06 -20.08 -18.91
C GLY A 345 8.96 -19.27 -18.24
N ALA A 346 8.73 -19.42 -16.93
CA ALA A 346 7.75 -18.65 -16.16
C ALA A 346 8.06 -17.14 -16.17
N GLU A 347 9.30 -16.75 -16.46
CA GLU A 347 9.76 -15.36 -16.55
C GLU A 347 8.95 -14.53 -17.54
N LYS A 348 8.34 -15.16 -18.56
CA LYS A 348 7.46 -14.49 -19.52
C LYS A 348 6.18 -13.92 -18.90
N PHE A 349 5.75 -14.46 -17.74
CA PHE A 349 4.58 -14.00 -17.00
C PHE A 349 4.95 -13.00 -15.88
N ALA A 350 6.23 -12.79 -15.60
CA ALA A 350 6.69 -11.93 -14.52
C ALA A 350 6.72 -10.46 -14.97
N ILE A 351 5.63 -9.72 -14.72
CA ILE A 351 5.47 -8.32 -15.15
C ILE A 351 6.19 -7.37 -14.18
N HIS A 352 7.44 -7.01 -14.49
CA HIS A 352 8.25 -6.12 -13.65
C HIS A 352 9.25 -5.27 -14.43
N VAL A 353 9.73 -4.17 -13.83
CA VAL A 353 10.97 -3.48 -14.24
C VAL A 353 11.92 -3.42 -13.04
N LYS A 354 13.17 -3.86 -13.24
CA LYS A 354 14.21 -3.95 -12.19
C LYS A 354 13.79 -4.79 -10.96
N GLY A 355 12.86 -5.72 -11.15
CA GLY A 355 12.30 -6.56 -10.10
C GLY A 355 11.14 -5.95 -9.32
N GLN A 356 10.77 -4.69 -9.58
CA GLN A 356 9.57 -4.06 -9.03
C GLN A 356 8.38 -4.31 -9.97
N GLU A 357 7.31 -4.86 -9.42
CA GLU A 357 6.05 -5.17 -10.12
C GLU A 357 5.42 -3.90 -10.72
N PHE A 358 4.65 -4.04 -11.79
CA PHE A 358 3.93 -2.90 -12.36
C PHE A 358 2.78 -2.44 -11.44
N PRO A 359 2.55 -1.13 -11.31
CA PRO A 359 1.32 -0.62 -10.72
C PRO A 359 0.16 -0.64 -11.74
N GLY A 360 -1.02 -0.25 -11.29
CA GLY A 360 -2.33 -0.43 -11.92
C GLY A 360 -2.60 0.41 -13.16
N HIS A 361 -1.60 0.65 -14.02
CA HIS A 361 -1.77 1.42 -15.25
C HIS A 361 -1.13 0.70 -16.43
N MET A 362 -1.86 0.61 -17.54
CA MET A 362 -1.42 -0.11 -18.75
C MET A 362 -0.38 0.69 -19.57
N PRO A 363 0.90 0.31 -19.61
CA PRO A 363 1.90 1.05 -20.39
C PRO A 363 1.74 0.87 -21.90
N ARG A 364 1.05 -0.17 -22.37
CA ARG A 364 0.72 -0.34 -23.81
C ARG A 364 -0.22 0.75 -24.33
N ALA A 365 -1.03 1.34 -23.44
CA ALA A 365 -1.93 2.44 -23.77
C ALA A 365 -1.34 3.83 -23.42
N LYS A 366 -0.24 3.86 -22.65
CA LYS A 366 0.41 5.08 -22.14
C LYS A 366 1.90 5.06 -22.48
N GLY A 367 2.26 5.64 -23.62
CA GLY A 367 3.64 5.63 -24.12
C GLY A 367 4.63 6.31 -23.16
N HIS A 368 4.24 7.44 -22.57
CA HIS A 368 5.09 8.14 -21.59
C HIS A 368 5.28 7.32 -20.30
N LEU A 369 4.21 6.66 -19.83
CA LEU A 369 4.28 5.78 -18.67
C LEU A 369 5.23 4.59 -18.89
N ALA A 370 5.22 3.99 -20.08
CA ALA A 370 6.13 2.90 -20.43
C ALA A 370 7.60 3.34 -20.28
N LEU A 371 7.93 4.54 -20.76
CA LEU A 371 9.26 5.12 -20.63
C LEU A 371 9.59 5.43 -19.16
N SER A 372 8.62 5.99 -18.41
CA SER A 372 8.76 6.27 -16.98
C SER A 372 9.11 5.01 -16.18
N TYR A 373 8.37 3.92 -16.38
CA TYR A 373 8.67 2.62 -15.73
C TYR A 373 10.06 2.11 -16.09
N ALA A 374 10.43 2.15 -17.38
CA ALA A 374 11.73 1.67 -17.85
C ALA A 374 12.90 2.46 -17.22
N LEU A 375 12.79 3.79 -17.14
CA LEU A 375 13.87 4.68 -16.71
C LEU A 375 13.92 4.92 -15.20
N SER A 376 12.81 4.72 -14.49
CA SER A 376 12.73 4.94 -13.05
C SER A 376 13.86 4.24 -12.28
N PRO A 377 14.62 4.95 -11.42
CA PRO A 377 15.69 4.32 -10.63
C PRO A 377 15.14 3.34 -9.58
N LEU A 378 13.85 3.45 -9.23
CA LEU A 378 13.18 2.61 -8.25
C LEU A 378 12.63 1.31 -8.87
N GLY A 379 12.52 1.22 -10.20
CA GLY A 379 11.72 0.20 -10.88
C GLY A 379 10.34 0.75 -11.30
N ALA A 380 9.45 -0.10 -11.81
CA ALA A 380 8.15 0.36 -12.31
C ALA A 380 7.31 0.99 -11.19
N ASP A 381 7.09 2.31 -11.25
CA ASP A 381 6.34 3.10 -10.28
C ASP A 381 5.63 4.27 -10.98
N HIS A 382 4.36 4.53 -10.67
CA HIS A 382 3.56 5.56 -11.33
C HIS A 382 3.68 6.94 -10.67
N LEU A 383 4.29 7.04 -9.49
CA LEU A 383 4.46 8.31 -8.77
C LEU A 383 5.76 9.04 -9.14
N VAL A 384 6.64 8.42 -9.92
CA VAL A 384 7.93 9.03 -10.32
C VAL A 384 7.79 10.04 -11.47
N SER A 385 6.64 10.05 -12.15
CA SER A 385 6.32 11.01 -13.21
C SER A 385 4.82 11.11 -13.35
N GLU A 386 4.33 12.31 -13.65
CA GLU A 386 3.01 12.49 -14.24
C GLU A 386 2.90 11.67 -15.54
N HIS A 387 1.71 11.17 -15.84
CA HIS A 387 1.45 10.31 -17.01
C HIS A 387 0.27 10.81 -17.83
N ASP A 388 0.13 10.29 -19.05
CA ASP A 388 -0.58 10.87 -20.20
C ASP A 388 -1.92 11.59 -19.88
N PRO A 389 -2.86 11.02 -19.09
CA PRO A 389 -4.13 11.70 -18.73
C PRO A 389 -3.97 13.06 -18.03
N ALA A 390 -2.87 13.29 -17.30
CA ALA A 390 -2.62 14.54 -16.57
C ALA A 390 -2.16 15.69 -17.49
N PHE A 391 -1.76 15.41 -18.73
CA PHE A 391 -1.33 16.42 -19.70
C PHE A 391 -2.42 16.84 -20.68
N VAL A 392 -3.57 16.14 -20.66
CA VAL A 392 -4.73 16.43 -21.50
C VAL A 392 -5.72 17.37 -20.78
N SER A 393 -5.52 17.61 -19.47
CA SER A 393 -6.36 18.46 -18.62
C SER A 393 -6.01 19.95 -18.68
#